data_AF-A0A939THV2-F1
#
_entry.id   AF-A0A939THV2-F1
#
_cell.length_a   1.000
_cell.length_b   1.000
_cell.length_c   1.000
_cell.angle_alpha   90.00
_cell.angle_beta   90.00
_cell.angle_gamma   90.00
#
_symmetry.space_group_name_H-M   'P 1'
#
loop_
_entity.id
_entity.type
_entity.pdbx_description
1 polymer ?
#
loop_
_entity_poly.entity_id
_entity_poly.type
_entity_poly.pdbx_seq_one_letter_code
_entity_poly.pdbx_strand_id
1 'polypeptide(L)'
;MEIDVVFRWPDLLPEEAEGRVAVVIDVLRATSMIAALLAAGAREVWPVKEVDEARRLASELGGALLAGERGGLPPAGFDMGNSPREVDAKVQGRPVVLTTTNGTSAIQRAARAEALVTAAFVNAGAVVASLLATAPERVLIVCAGTEGAFSLDDALCAGGIVAGLASGAGEAPGCSGVRLTDSAVAARLLYESQQDKLAAAMRNCRHGRRLESLGMGGDIDWAARESVIDLVPVRAPGQGQSRLVAAQAGARLSA
;
A
#
# COMPACT_ATOMS: atom_id res chain seq x y z
N MET A 1 -21.27 3.41 2.30
CA MET A 1 -19.95 3.07 1.72
C MET A 1 -20.03 1.72 1.02
N GLU A 2 -19.88 1.68 -0.30
CA GLU A 2 -19.67 0.44 -1.07
C GLU A 2 -18.18 0.10 -1.07
N ILE A 3 -17.83 -1.15 -0.82
CA ILE A 3 -16.43 -1.62 -0.79
C ILE A 3 -16.26 -2.76 -1.79
N ASP A 4 -15.29 -2.59 -2.66
CA ASP A 4 -14.91 -3.55 -3.69
C ASP A 4 -13.43 -3.92 -3.58
N VAL A 5 -13.07 -5.14 -3.95
CA VAL A 5 -11.69 -5.64 -3.93
C VAL A 5 -11.32 -6.18 -5.31
N VAL A 6 -10.24 -5.65 -5.87
CA VAL A 6 -9.56 -6.23 -7.03
C VAL A 6 -8.28 -6.93 -6.54
N PHE A 7 -8.21 -8.24 -6.73
CA PHE A 7 -7.12 -9.04 -6.18
C PHE A 7 -5.78 -8.92 -6.91
N ARG A 8 -5.76 -8.30 -8.10
CA ARG A 8 -4.56 -8.10 -8.91
C ARG A 8 -4.72 -6.87 -9.81
N TRP A 9 -3.70 -6.01 -9.89
CA TRP A 9 -3.77 -4.80 -10.73
C TRP A 9 -4.11 -5.03 -12.23
N PRO A 10 -3.78 -6.17 -12.88
CA PRO A 10 -4.17 -6.37 -14.27
C PRO A 10 -5.68 -6.42 -14.49
N ASP A 11 -6.42 -6.87 -13.47
CA ASP A 11 -7.88 -7.06 -13.53
C ASP A 11 -8.64 -5.73 -13.33
N LEU A 12 -7.96 -4.65 -12.93
CA LEU A 12 -8.54 -3.31 -12.81
C LEU A 12 -8.44 -2.56 -14.14
N LEU A 13 -9.57 -2.14 -14.70
CA LEU A 13 -9.60 -1.15 -15.76
C LEU A 13 -9.48 0.27 -15.16
N PRO A 14 -8.69 1.20 -15.75
CA PRO A 14 -8.49 2.53 -15.17
C PRO A 14 -9.79 3.30 -14.88
N GLU A 15 -10.79 3.19 -15.75
CA GLU A 15 -12.11 3.81 -15.62
C GLU A 15 -12.92 3.27 -14.42
N GLU A 16 -12.66 2.06 -13.95
CA GLU A 16 -13.35 1.50 -12.78
C GLU A 16 -12.91 2.18 -11.47
N ALA A 17 -11.75 2.84 -11.48
CA ALA A 17 -11.27 3.62 -10.35
C ALA A 17 -11.94 5.01 -10.27
N GLU A 18 -12.51 5.54 -11.35
CA GLU A 18 -13.07 6.89 -11.39
C GLU A 18 -14.21 7.08 -10.37
N GLY A 19 -14.18 8.21 -9.64
CA GLY A 19 -15.17 8.52 -8.60
C GLY A 19 -15.10 7.59 -7.37
N ARG A 20 -13.99 6.87 -7.16
CA ARG A 20 -13.76 6.04 -5.98
C ARG A 20 -12.52 6.53 -5.21
N VAL A 21 -12.48 6.21 -3.92
CA VAL A 21 -11.25 6.25 -3.13
C VAL A 21 -10.52 4.91 -3.31
N ALA A 22 -9.32 4.95 -3.90
CA ALA A 22 -8.50 3.76 -4.10
C ALA A 22 -7.55 3.50 -2.92
N VAL A 23 -7.53 2.27 -2.42
CA VAL A 23 -6.60 1.78 -1.40
C VAL A 23 -5.69 0.75 -2.06
N VAL A 24 -4.46 1.12 -2.39
CA VAL A 24 -3.51 0.22 -3.05
C VAL A 24 -2.71 -0.57 -2.00
N ILE A 25 -2.58 -1.88 -2.21
CA ILE A 25 -1.92 -2.81 -1.29
C ILE A 25 -0.85 -3.62 -2.04
N ASP A 26 0.36 -3.62 -1.50
CA ASP A 26 1.49 -4.49 -1.87
C ASP A 26 2.27 -4.72 -0.57
N VAL A 27 1.82 -5.70 0.22
CA VAL A 27 2.28 -5.89 1.61
C VAL A 27 3.75 -6.30 1.63
N LEU A 28 4.13 -7.21 0.74
CA LEU A 28 5.49 -7.70 0.56
C LEU A 28 6.03 -7.21 -0.80
N ARG A 29 6.58 -5.99 -0.89
CA ARG A 29 6.94 -5.08 0.22
C ARG A 29 6.60 -3.62 -0.04
N ALA A 30 6.10 -3.26 -1.22
CA ALA A 30 6.16 -1.86 -1.68
C ALA A 30 5.37 -0.90 -0.77
N THR A 31 4.14 -1.25 -0.38
CA THR A 31 3.32 -0.38 0.49
C THR A 31 3.78 -0.38 1.94
N SER A 32 4.31 -1.50 2.44
CA SER A 32 5.01 -1.56 3.73
C SER A 32 6.23 -0.64 3.75
N MET A 33 7.00 -0.62 2.65
CA MET A 33 8.17 0.25 2.48
C MET A 33 7.77 1.72 2.41
N ILE A 34 6.71 2.06 1.66
CA ILE A 34 6.18 3.43 1.60
C ILE A 34 5.77 3.93 2.98
N ALA A 35 5.03 3.11 3.75
CA ALA A 35 4.63 3.45 5.11
C ALA A 35 5.85 3.67 6.02
N ALA A 36 6.86 2.79 5.96
CA ALA A 36 8.09 2.89 6.73
C ALA A 36 8.88 4.17 6.41
N LEU A 37 9.05 4.50 5.12
CA LEU A 37 9.77 5.69 4.66
C LEU A 37 9.13 6.96 5.19
N LEU A 38 7.81 7.09 5.04
CA LEU A 38 7.07 8.26 5.51
C LEU A 38 7.06 8.34 7.05
N ALA A 39 6.97 7.21 7.75
CA ALA A 39 7.04 7.16 9.21
C ALA A 39 8.43 7.56 9.74
N ALA A 40 9.48 7.25 9.01
CA ALA A 40 10.84 7.68 9.30
C ALA A 40 11.13 9.14 8.89
N GLY A 41 10.12 9.88 8.41
CA GLY A 41 10.22 11.30 8.11
C GLY A 41 10.70 11.62 6.70
N ALA A 42 10.63 10.69 5.74
CA ALA A 42 10.77 11.04 4.34
C ALA A 42 9.77 12.13 3.96
N ARG A 43 10.22 13.13 3.20
CA ARG A 43 9.38 14.27 2.81
C ARG A 43 8.22 13.84 1.91
N GLU A 44 8.53 12.94 0.98
CA GLU A 44 7.62 12.43 -0.04
C GLU A 44 8.23 11.16 -0.66
N VAL A 45 7.38 10.27 -1.14
CA VAL A 45 7.78 9.05 -1.86
C VAL A 45 7.23 9.10 -3.29
N TRP A 46 8.10 8.84 -4.26
CA TRP A 46 7.79 8.86 -5.69
C TRP A 46 7.88 7.43 -6.26
N PRO A 47 6.76 6.68 -6.27
CA PRO A 47 6.68 5.38 -6.91
C PRO A 47 6.77 5.51 -8.44
N VAL A 48 7.79 4.89 -9.04
CA VAL A 48 8.03 4.89 -10.49
C VAL A 48 8.26 3.48 -11.02
N LYS A 49 7.89 3.26 -12.28
CA LYS A 49 7.89 1.90 -12.84
C LYS A 49 9.31 1.46 -13.16
N GLU A 50 10.07 2.28 -13.87
CA GLU A 50 11.37 1.87 -14.42
C GLU A 50 12.56 2.37 -13.61
N VAL A 51 13.66 1.60 -13.61
CA VAL A 51 14.91 2.00 -12.93
C VAL A 51 15.47 3.28 -13.53
N ASP A 52 15.44 3.41 -14.86
CA ASP A 52 15.95 4.62 -15.52
C ASP A 52 15.07 5.83 -15.25
N GLU A 53 13.76 5.63 -15.11
CA GLU A 53 12.83 6.67 -14.65
C GLU A 53 13.18 7.11 -13.23
N ALA A 54 13.47 6.15 -12.33
CA ALA A 54 13.88 6.45 -10.96
C ALA A 54 15.13 7.32 -10.90
N ARG A 55 16.16 6.96 -11.69
CA ARG A 55 17.42 7.72 -11.74
C ARG A 55 17.22 9.13 -12.27
N ARG A 56 16.44 9.29 -13.35
CA ARG A 56 16.15 10.61 -13.93
C ARG A 56 15.41 11.48 -12.93
N LEU A 57 14.33 10.97 -12.35
CA LEU A 57 13.52 11.72 -11.38
C LEU A 57 14.33 12.09 -10.13
N ALA A 58 15.17 11.18 -9.61
CA ALA A 58 16.03 11.47 -8.47
C ALA A 58 17.03 12.61 -8.77
N SER A 59 17.57 12.64 -10.00
CA SER A 59 18.44 13.73 -10.46
C SER A 59 17.68 15.06 -10.58
N GLU A 60 16.45 15.05 -11.07
CA GLU A 60 15.60 16.24 -11.23
C GLU A 60 15.16 16.83 -9.89
N LEU A 61 14.79 15.98 -8.93
CA LEU A 61 14.35 16.40 -7.59
C LEU A 61 15.48 17.01 -6.75
N GLY A 62 16.74 16.60 -6.98
CA GLY A 62 17.89 17.04 -6.22
C GLY A 62 17.90 16.51 -4.78
N GLY A 63 18.97 15.80 -4.39
CA GLY A 63 19.10 15.26 -3.03
C GLY A 63 18.12 14.11 -2.71
N ALA A 64 17.43 13.56 -3.71
CA ALA A 64 16.61 12.37 -3.56
C ALA A 64 17.44 11.11 -3.25
N LEU A 65 16.81 10.16 -2.57
CA LEU A 65 17.33 8.82 -2.38
C LEU A 65 16.65 7.86 -3.35
N LEU A 66 17.41 6.90 -3.86
CA LEU A 66 16.92 5.79 -4.68
C LEU A 66 16.68 4.57 -3.80
N ALA A 67 15.46 4.07 -3.80
CA ALA A 67 15.06 2.85 -3.11
C ALA A 67 14.34 1.91 -4.06
N GLY A 68 14.40 0.60 -3.82
CA GLY A 68 13.64 -0.33 -4.64
C GLY A 68 14.26 -1.69 -4.83
N GLU A 69 13.65 -2.45 -5.74
CA GLU A 69 14.09 -3.80 -6.04
C GLU A 69 13.85 -4.21 -7.51
N ARG A 70 14.63 -5.18 -7.96
CA ARG A 70 14.34 -6.08 -9.08
C ARG A 70 14.66 -7.51 -8.65
N GLY A 71 13.68 -8.40 -8.74
CA GLY A 71 13.84 -9.80 -8.33
C GLY A 71 14.11 -9.98 -6.83
N GLY A 72 13.76 -8.99 -6.01
CA GLY A 72 13.95 -8.94 -4.56
C GLY A 72 15.18 -8.16 -4.09
N LEU A 73 16.10 -7.78 -4.99
CA LEU A 73 17.38 -7.16 -4.66
C LEU A 73 17.47 -5.71 -5.14
N PRO A 74 18.23 -4.83 -4.45
CA PRO A 74 18.44 -3.45 -4.88
C PRO A 74 19.13 -3.39 -6.25
N PRO A 75 18.65 -2.55 -7.18
CA PRO A 75 19.40 -2.22 -8.39
C PRO A 75 20.77 -1.59 -8.06
N ALA A 76 21.76 -1.79 -8.93
CA ALA A 76 23.11 -1.28 -8.70
C ALA A 76 23.14 0.24 -8.47
N GLY A 77 23.82 0.69 -7.41
CA GLY A 77 23.95 2.10 -7.07
C GLY A 77 22.67 2.75 -6.50
N PHE A 78 21.70 1.96 -6.04
CA PHE A 78 20.61 2.47 -5.20
C PHE A 78 21.07 2.65 -3.75
N ASP A 79 20.49 3.61 -3.04
CA ASP A 79 20.83 3.92 -1.65
C ASP A 79 20.23 2.89 -0.66
N MET A 80 19.15 2.22 -1.05
CA MET A 80 18.40 1.25 -0.25
C MET A 80 17.74 0.17 -1.13
N GLY A 81 17.49 -0.99 -0.54
CA GLY A 81 16.60 -2.01 -1.12
C GLY A 81 15.12 -1.66 -0.96
N ASN A 82 14.28 -2.69 -0.99
CA ASN A 82 12.85 -2.63 -0.70
C ASN A 82 12.50 -3.30 0.64
N SER A 83 13.46 -3.33 1.58
CA SER A 83 13.22 -3.83 2.95
C SER A 83 12.80 -2.67 3.85
N PRO A 84 11.59 -2.70 4.44
CA PRO A 84 11.16 -1.70 5.42
C PRO A 84 12.04 -1.64 6.68
N ARG A 85 12.77 -2.73 6.97
CA ARG A 85 13.69 -2.83 8.12
C ARG A 85 14.99 -2.06 7.90
N GLU A 86 15.34 -1.80 6.64
CA GLU A 86 16.56 -1.07 6.26
C GLU A 86 16.33 0.46 6.22
N VAL A 87 15.10 0.92 6.45
CA VAL A 87 14.81 2.36 6.53
C VAL A 87 15.52 2.95 7.76
N ASP A 88 16.44 3.87 7.49
CA ASP A 88 17.25 4.54 8.50
C ASP A 88 17.03 6.07 8.51
N ALA A 89 17.65 6.78 9.44
CA ALA A 89 17.47 8.22 9.63
C ALA A 89 17.90 9.09 8.43
N LYS A 90 18.66 8.57 7.46
CA LYS A 90 19.11 9.33 6.27
C LYS A 90 17.96 9.78 5.39
N VAL A 91 16.77 9.18 5.52
CA VAL A 91 15.59 9.54 4.73
C VAL A 91 14.92 10.83 5.22
N GLN A 92 15.20 11.27 6.45
CA GLN A 92 14.50 12.38 7.09
C GLN A 92 14.59 13.68 6.27
N GLY A 93 13.43 14.25 5.92
CA GLY A 93 13.30 15.48 5.15
C GLY A 93 13.65 15.37 3.66
N ARG A 94 14.00 14.18 3.17
CA ARG A 94 14.43 13.94 1.78
C ARG A 94 13.32 13.29 0.96
N PRO A 95 13.27 13.56 -0.36
CA PRO A 95 12.41 12.81 -1.25
C PRO A 95 13.03 11.42 -1.50
N VAL A 96 12.19 10.41 -1.64
CA VAL A 96 12.62 9.04 -1.96
C VAL A 96 11.94 8.59 -3.23
N VAL A 97 12.72 8.20 -4.23
CA VAL A 97 12.20 7.61 -5.47
C VAL A 97 12.24 6.11 -5.33
N LEU A 98 11.06 5.49 -5.37
CA LEU A 98 10.87 4.05 -5.13
C LEU A 98 10.50 3.37 -6.44
N THR A 99 11.25 2.33 -6.83
CA THR A 99 10.83 1.45 -7.94
C THR A 99 10.78 -0.02 -7.53
N THR A 100 9.67 -0.67 -7.87
CA THR A 100 9.40 -2.06 -7.51
C THR A 100 8.73 -2.75 -8.69
N THR A 101 8.73 -4.07 -8.67
CA THR A 101 8.16 -4.90 -9.74
C THR A 101 6.63 -4.79 -9.82
N ASN A 102 5.91 -4.74 -8.68
CA ASN A 102 4.45 -4.86 -8.65
C ASN A 102 3.73 -3.57 -8.23
N GLY A 103 4.00 -3.04 -7.03
CA GLY A 103 3.20 -1.99 -6.40
C GLY A 103 3.07 -0.69 -7.20
N THR A 104 4.10 -0.33 -7.97
CA THR A 104 4.08 0.85 -8.85
C THR A 104 3.04 0.72 -9.97
N SER A 105 2.86 -0.49 -10.52
CA SER A 105 1.85 -0.75 -11.54
C SER A 105 0.43 -0.64 -10.98
N ALA A 106 0.22 -1.10 -9.74
CA ALA A 106 -1.07 -0.97 -9.06
C ALA A 106 -1.43 0.51 -8.78
N ILE A 107 -0.46 1.30 -8.31
CA ILE A 107 -0.63 2.74 -8.09
C ILE A 107 -0.95 3.47 -9.41
N GLN A 108 -0.25 3.13 -10.50
CA GLN A 108 -0.52 3.70 -11.82
C GLN A 108 -1.90 3.29 -12.35
N ARG A 109 -2.32 2.04 -12.14
CA ARG A 109 -3.62 1.57 -12.59
C ARG A 109 -4.77 2.28 -11.88
N ALA A 110 -4.60 2.58 -10.59
CA ALA A 110 -5.56 3.33 -9.78
C ALA A 110 -5.42 4.86 -9.93
N ALA A 111 -4.64 5.37 -10.88
CA ALA A 111 -4.35 6.81 -11.00
C ALA A 111 -5.60 7.67 -11.25
N ARG A 112 -6.65 7.12 -11.87
CA ARG A 112 -7.91 7.83 -12.13
C ARG A 112 -8.86 7.89 -10.94
N ALA A 113 -8.51 7.26 -9.81
CA ALA A 113 -9.27 7.40 -8.57
C ALA A 113 -9.37 8.86 -8.13
N GLU A 114 -10.47 9.21 -7.46
CA GLU A 114 -10.67 10.55 -6.90
C GLU A 114 -9.59 10.83 -5.84
N ALA A 115 -9.37 9.86 -4.96
CA ALA A 115 -8.30 9.84 -3.99
C ALA A 115 -7.55 8.50 -4.09
N LEU A 116 -6.27 8.51 -3.76
CA LEU A 116 -5.47 7.29 -3.69
C LEU A 116 -4.65 7.30 -2.41
N VAL A 117 -4.74 6.20 -1.68
CA VAL A 117 -3.93 5.91 -0.51
C VAL A 117 -3.22 4.57 -0.67
N THR A 118 -2.13 4.35 0.06
CA THR A 118 -1.52 3.02 0.14
C THR A 118 -1.66 2.45 1.54
N ALA A 119 -1.91 1.14 1.61
CA ALA A 119 -2.09 0.44 2.87
C ALA A 119 -1.29 -0.87 2.90
N ALA A 120 -0.81 -1.19 4.09
CA ALA A 120 -0.27 -2.47 4.51
C ALA A 120 -0.77 -2.75 5.94
N PHE A 121 -0.53 -3.95 6.51
CA PHE A 121 -0.95 -4.24 7.88
C PHE A 121 -0.44 -3.20 8.87
N VAL A 122 0.80 -2.72 8.69
CA VAL A 122 1.44 -1.76 9.58
C VAL A 122 0.70 -0.43 9.72
N ASN A 123 -0.12 -0.02 8.75
CA ASN A 123 -0.89 1.22 8.80
C ASN A 123 -2.40 1.01 8.50
N ALA A 124 -2.87 -0.23 8.50
CA ALA A 124 -4.25 -0.56 8.16
C ALA A 124 -5.27 0.16 9.04
N GLY A 125 -5.02 0.27 10.35
CA GLY A 125 -5.88 0.99 11.30
C GLY A 125 -6.03 2.48 10.96
N ALA A 126 -4.93 3.16 10.62
CA ALA A 126 -4.95 4.58 10.23
C ALA A 126 -5.74 4.79 8.93
N VAL A 127 -5.62 3.86 7.98
CA VAL A 127 -6.39 3.87 6.72
C VAL A 127 -7.88 3.66 6.99
N VAL A 128 -8.25 2.66 7.81
CA VAL A 128 -9.64 2.40 8.21
C VAL A 128 -10.22 3.63 8.91
N ALA A 129 -9.52 4.20 9.88
CA ALA A 129 -9.96 5.40 10.60
C ALA A 129 -10.21 6.59 9.65
N SER A 130 -9.31 6.79 8.67
CA SER A 130 -9.45 7.89 7.70
C SER A 130 -10.62 7.68 6.74
N LEU A 131 -10.85 6.45 6.30
CA LEU A 131 -11.99 6.10 5.45
C LEU A 131 -13.32 6.23 6.22
N LEU A 132 -13.37 5.83 7.48
CA LEU A 132 -14.57 6.03 8.31
C LEU A 132 -14.85 7.52 8.57
N ALA A 133 -13.81 8.30 8.86
CA ALA A 133 -13.94 9.74 9.14
C ALA A 133 -14.39 10.55 7.90
N THR A 134 -13.96 10.14 6.70
CA THR A 134 -14.33 10.79 5.44
C THR A 134 -15.58 10.20 4.78
N ALA A 135 -15.97 9.00 5.20
CA ALA A 135 -17.16 8.28 4.76
C ALA A 135 -17.40 8.32 3.23
N PRO A 136 -16.41 7.98 2.37
CA PRO A 136 -16.60 8.00 0.94
C PRO A 136 -17.71 7.05 0.50
N GLU A 137 -18.42 7.42 -0.56
CA GLU A 137 -19.49 6.59 -1.09
C GLU A 137 -18.97 5.25 -1.61
N ARG A 138 -17.80 5.25 -2.26
CA ARG A 138 -17.19 4.09 -2.93
C ARG A 138 -15.71 3.95 -2.60
N VAL A 139 -15.33 2.78 -2.10
CA VAL A 139 -13.95 2.39 -1.81
C VAL A 139 -13.57 1.23 -2.73
N LEU A 140 -12.42 1.35 -3.38
CA LEU A 140 -11.83 0.30 -4.19
C LEU A 140 -10.48 -0.11 -3.59
N ILE A 141 -10.40 -1.33 -3.08
CA ILE A 141 -9.15 -1.90 -2.59
C ILE A 141 -8.47 -2.63 -3.75
N VAL A 142 -7.24 -2.26 -4.06
CA VAL A 142 -6.47 -2.77 -5.20
C VAL A 142 -5.25 -3.50 -4.68
N CYS A 143 -5.30 -4.83 -4.68
CA CYS A 143 -4.13 -5.66 -4.44
C CYS A 143 -3.21 -5.62 -5.67
N ALA A 144 -1.93 -5.37 -5.46
CA ALA A 144 -0.94 -5.39 -6.53
C ALA A 144 -0.81 -6.80 -7.09
N GLY A 145 -0.83 -7.82 -6.23
CA GLY A 145 -0.49 -9.16 -6.66
C GLY A 145 1.03 -9.33 -6.79
N THR A 146 1.45 -10.55 -7.08
CA THR A 146 2.86 -10.85 -7.40
C THR A 146 2.95 -11.31 -8.85
N GLU A 147 3.70 -10.59 -9.69
CA GLU A 147 3.94 -10.95 -11.10
C GLU A 147 2.63 -11.17 -11.88
N GLY A 148 1.63 -10.32 -11.66
CA GLY A 148 0.31 -10.40 -12.29
C GLY A 148 -0.59 -11.53 -11.78
N ALA A 149 -0.19 -12.24 -10.72
CA ALA A 149 -0.97 -13.29 -10.06
C ALA A 149 -1.46 -12.84 -8.68
N PHE A 150 -2.44 -13.57 -8.15
CA PHE A 150 -3.01 -13.35 -6.82
C PHE A 150 -1.91 -13.42 -5.75
N SER A 151 -1.90 -12.46 -4.82
CA SER A 151 -1.03 -12.49 -3.64
C SER A 151 -1.87 -12.68 -2.38
N LEU A 152 -1.55 -13.73 -1.62
CA LEU A 152 -2.28 -14.06 -0.39
C LEU A 152 -2.09 -12.99 0.68
N ASP A 153 -0.89 -12.45 0.82
CA ASP A 153 -0.55 -11.36 1.73
C ASP A 153 -1.34 -10.09 1.44
N ASP A 154 -1.44 -9.66 0.18
CA ASP A 154 -2.27 -8.52 -0.21
C ASP A 154 -3.75 -8.76 0.09
N ALA A 155 -4.27 -9.94 -0.26
CA ALA A 155 -5.66 -10.30 -0.03
C ALA A 155 -6.03 -10.37 1.47
N LEU A 156 -5.11 -10.85 2.30
CA LEU A 156 -5.27 -10.84 3.76
C LEU A 156 -5.33 -9.41 4.29
N CYS A 157 -4.45 -8.52 3.83
CA CYS A 157 -4.46 -7.12 4.25
C CYS A 157 -5.72 -6.39 3.75
N ALA A 158 -6.17 -6.65 2.52
CA ALA A 158 -7.45 -6.16 2.01
C ALA A 158 -8.60 -6.62 2.92
N GLY A 159 -8.63 -7.89 3.28
CA GLY A 159 -9.64 -8.46 4.18
C GLY A 159 -9.66 -7.81 5.56
N GLY A 160 -8.50 -7.52 6.15
CA GLY A 160 -8.39 -6.81 7.43
C GLY A 160 -8.96 -5.38 7.36
N ILE A 161 -8.71 -4.67 6.27
CA ILE A 161 -9.28 -3.34 6.03
C ILE A 161 -10.80 -3.43 5.86
N VAL A 162 -11.30 -4.40 5.07
CA VAL A 162 -12.75 -4.64 4.91
C VAL A 162 -13.41 -4.96 6.25
N ALA A 163 -12.80 -5.81 7.06
CA ALA A 163 -13.30 -6.17 8.39
C ALA A 163 -13.36 -4.94 9.31
N GLY A 164 -12.29 -4.13 9.35
CA GLY A 164 -12.24 -2.90 10.14
C GLY A 164 -13.32 -1.89 9.73
N LEU A 165 -13.51 -1.68 8.43
CA LEU A 165 -14.56 -0.79 7.91
C LEU A 165 -15.96 -1.30 8.25
N ALA A 166 -16.22 -2.60 8.09
CA ALA A 166 -17.52 -3.20 8.40
C ALA A 166 -17.87 -3.09 9.89
N SER A 167 -16.88 -3.25 10.77
CA SER A 167 -17.07 -3.12 12.22
C SER A 167 -17.24 -1.67 12.67
N GLY A 168 -16.49 -0.72 12.09
CA GLY A 168 -16.51 0.69 12.52
C GLY A 168 -17.63 1.55 11.89
N ALA A 169 -18.27 1.09 10.81
CA ALA A 169 -19.23 1.90 10.07
C ALA A 169 -20.47 2.33 10.88
N GLY A 170 -20.91 1.54 11.86
CA GLY A 170 -22.07 1.87 12.69
C GLY A 170 -21.87 3.07 13.61
N GLU A 171 -20.61 3.42 13.91
CA GLU A 171 -20.23 4.51 14.80
C GLU A 171 -19.72 5.74 14.02
N ALA A 172 -19.45 5.59 12.73
CA ALA A 172 -18.81 6.60 11.91
C ALA A 172 -19.79 7.70 11.45
N PRO A 173 -19.50 8.99 11.72
CA PRO A 173 -20.33 10.10 11.24
C PRO A 173 -20.46 10.09 9.72
N GLY A 174 -21.69 10.21 9.21
CA GLY A 174 -21.96 10.25 7.77
C GLY A 174 -21.89 8.90 7.06
N CYS A 175 -21.56 7.81 7.76
CA CYS A 175 -21.62 6.46 7.20
C CYS A 175 -22.96 5.79 7.54
N SER A 176 -23.87 5.69 6.57
CA SER A 176 -25.16 5.00 6.76
C SER A 176 -25.06 3.47 6.71
N GLY A 177 -23.84 2.92 6.73
CA GLY A 177 -23.55 1.49 6.59
C GLY A 177 -22.59 1.15 5.45
N VAL A 178 -22.18 -0.12 5.43
CA VAL A 178 -21.24 -0.69 4.46
C VAL A 178 -21.95 -1.74 3.60
N ARG A 179 -21.77 -1.65 2.27
CA ARG A 179 -22.15 -2.69 1.32
C ARG A 179 -20.89 -3.33 0.76
N LEU A 180 -20.74 -4.63 0.96
CA LEU A 180 -19.62 -5.41 0.44
C LEU A 180 -19.99 -6.06 -0.89
N THR A 181 -19.11 -6.01 -1.88
CA THR A 181 -19.19 -6.89 -3.06
C THR A 181 -18.74 -8.30 -2.68
N ASP A 182 -18.97 -9.28 -3.56
CA ASP A 182 -18.55 -10.67 -3.32
C ASP A 182 -17.03 -10.79 -3.14
N SER A 183 -16.25 -9.99 -3.87
CA SER A 183 -14.79 -9.94 -3.72
C SER A 183 -14.37 -9.39 -2.35
N ALA A 184 -15.07 -8.37 -1.84
CA ALA A 184 -14.84 -7.84 -0.50
C ALA A 184 -15.25 -8.84 0.60
N VAL A 185 -16.37 -9.56 0.43
CA VAL A 185 -16.77 -10.66 1.33
C VAL A 185 -15.71 -11.76 1.33
N ALA A 186 -15.23 -12.17 0.15
CA ALA A 186 -14.19 -13.20 0.03
C ALA A 186 -12.88 -12.79 0.72
N ALA A 187 -12.43 -11.54 0.52
CA ALA A 187 -11.24 -11.02 1.18
C ALA A 187 -11.40 -11.00 2.71
N ARG A 188 -12.55 -10.55 3.21
CA ARG A 188 -12.87 -10.51 4.64
C ARG A 188 -12.84 -11.91 5.27
N LEU A 189 -13.53 -12.89 4.67
CA LEU A 189 -13.55 -14.27 5.16
C LEU A 189 -12.15 -14.89 5.18
N LEU A 190 -11.32 -14.57 4.17
CA LEU A 190 -9.94 -15.02 4.12
C LEU A 190 -9.12 -14.46 5.28
N TYR A 191 -9.22 -13.16 5.56
CA TYR A 191 -8.56 -12.53 6.71
C TYR A 191 -9.03 -13.12 8.04
N GLU A 192 -10.34 -13.20 8.28
CA GLU A 192 -10.91 -13.73 9.52
C GLU A 192 -10.43 -15.16 9.81
N SER A 193 -10.14 -15.97 8.77
CA SER A 193 -9.60 -17.31 8.93
C SER A 193 -8.12 -17.38 9.34
N GLN A 194 -7.35 -16.30 9.13
CA GLN A 194 -5.89 -16.26 9.34
C GLN A 194 -5.42 -15.14 10.28
N GLN A 195 -6.30 -14.27 10.77
CA GLN A 195 -5.95 -13.06 11.54
C GLN A 195 -5.02 -13.33 12.74
N ASP A 196 -5.17 -14.47 13.43
CA ASP A 196 -4.30 -14.82 14.57
C ASP A 196 -2.90 -15.32 14.17
N LYS A 197 -2.65 -15.49 12.85
CA LYS A 197 -1.46 -16.16 12.31
C LYS A 197 -0.93 -15.49 11.04
N LEU A 198 -1.14 -14.18 10.87
CA LEU A 198 -0.77 -13.43 9.66
C LEU A 198 0.66 -13.68 9.20
N ALA A 199 1.65 -13.56 10.10
CA ALA A 199 3.05 -13.77 9.75
C ALA A 199 3.31 -15.19 9.20
N ALA A 200 2.67 -16.21 9.79
CA ALA A 200 2.79 -17.59 9.31
C ALA A 200 2.09 -17.79 7.96
N ALA A 201 0.91 -17.20 7.76
CA ALA A 201 0.19 -17.24 6.49
C ALA A 201 0.99 -16.57 5.36
N MET A 202 1.57 -15.40 5.65
CA MET A 202 2.42 -14.64 4.71
C MET A 202 3.70 -15.40 4.36
N ARG A 203 4.38 -16.02 5.33
CA ARG A 203 5.54 -16.90 5.06
C ARG A 203 5.21 -18.04 4.11
N ASN A 204 4.02 -18.60 4.25
CA ASN A 204 3.55 -19.71 3.43
C ASN A 204 2.98 -19.28 2.07
N CYS A 205 2.91 -17.98 1.75
CA CYS A 205 2.53 -17.54 0.42
C CYS A 205 3.70 -17.67 -0.58
N ARG A 206 3.42 -17.57 -1.88
CA ARG A 206 4.45 -17.69 -2.94
C ARG A 206 5.56 -16.66 -2.76
N HIS A 207 5.19 -15.40 -2.53
CA HIS A 207 6.15 -14.31 -2.37
C HIS A 207 6.90 -14.39 -1.03
N GLY A 208 6.23 -14.77 0.06
CA GLY A 208 6.87 -15.01 1.36
C GLY A 208 7.96 -16.07 1.29
N ARG A 209 7.68 -17.23 0.69
CA ARG A 209 8.72 -18.27 0.46
C ARG A 209 9.90 -17.77 -0.38
N ARG A 210 9.66 -16.85 -1.32
CA ARG A 210 10.71 -16.22 -2.12
C ARG A 210 11.56 -15.27 -1.27
N LEU A 211 10.97 -14.48 -0.39
CA LEU A 211 11.72 -13.63 0.54
C LEU A 211 12.54 -14.45 1.54
N GLU A 212 11.97 -15.55 2.07
CA GLU A 212 12.70 -16.48 2.95
C GLU A 212 13.93 -17.06 2.24
N SER A 213 13.83 -17.48 0.98
CA SER A 213 14.98 -18.01 0.24
C SER A 213 16.05 -16.97 -0.09
N LEU A 214 15.72 -15.68 -0.01
CA LEU A 214 16.64 -14.55 -0.14
C LEU A 214 17.20 -14.09 1.23
N GLY A 215 16.87 -14.77 2.33
CA GLY A 215 17.29 -14.38 3.68
C GLY A 215 16.54 -13.17 4.25
N MET A 216 15.40 -12.81 3.65
CA MET A 216 14.60 -11.63 3.99
C MET A 216 13.38 -11.98 4.87
N GLY A 217 13.39 -13.11 5.56
CA GLY A 217 12.26 -13.57 6.40
C GLY A 217 11.83 -12.57 7.48
N GLY A 218 12.76 -11.78 8.03
CA GLY A 218 12.42 -10.73 9.00
C GLY A 218 11.60 -9.58 8.42
N ASP A 219 11.61 -9.36 7.09
CA ASP A 219 10.71 -8.38 6.46
C ASP A 219 9.25 -8.83 6.55
N ILE A 220 9.01 -10.15 6.55
CA ILE A 220 7.66 -10.73 6.68
C ILE A 220 7.13 -10.48 8.09
N ASP A 221 7.95 -10.71 9.12
CA ASP A 221 7.57 -10.38 10.50
C ASP A 221 7.29 -8.90 10.68
N TRP A 222 8.12 -8.05 10.09
CA TRP A 222 7.95 -6.60 10.16
C TRP A 222 6.63 -6.17 9.51
N ALA A 223 6.34 -6.70 8.33
CA ALA A 223 5.16 -6.36 7.52
C ALA A 223 3.86 -6.95 8.08
N ALA A 224 3.93 -8.01 8.89
CA ALA A 224 2.76 -8.63 9.52
C ALA A 224 2.29 -7.90 10.80
N ARG A 225 3.04 -6.91 11.31
CA ARG A 225 2.63 -6.12 12.48
C ARG A 225 1.44 -5.27 12.12
N GLU A 226 0.40 -5.31 12.94
CA GLU A 226 -0.84 -4.61 12.67
C GLU A 226 -0.84 -3.21 13.31
N SER A 227 -1.12 -2.19 12.49
CA SER A 227 -1.41 -0.81 12.90
C SER A 227 -0.37 -0.16 13.84
N VAL A 228 0.91 -0.47 13.63
CA VAL A 228 2.04 0.13 14.36
C VAL A 228 2.48 1.50 13.82
N ILE A 229 1.92 1.94 12.70
CA ILE A 229 2.17 3.22 12.04
C ILE A 229 0.83 3.97 11.92
N ASP A 230 0.76 5.16 12.52
CA ASP A 230 -0.46 5.98 12.62
C ASP A 230 -0.57 7.08 11.54
N LEU A 231 -0.01 6.81 10.34
CA LEU A 231 -0.09 7.71 9.19
C LEU A 231 -0.63 6.99 7.97
N VAL A 232 -1.24 7.77 7.08
CA VAL A 232 -1.74 7.31 5.79
C VAL A 232 -0.91 7.93 4.68
N PRO A 233 -0.20 7.14 3.87
CA PRO A 233 0.37 7.63 2.62
C PRO A 233 -0.76 7.98 1.65
N VAL A 234 -0.86 9.26 1.30
CA VAL A 234 -1.88 9.79 0.39
C VAL A 234 -1.23 10.36 -0.86
N ARG A 235 -1.89 10.22 -2.01
CA ARG A 235 -1.46 10.85 -3.25
C ARG A 235 -1.63 12.37 -3.16
N ALA A 236 -0.52 13.08 -3.28
CA ALA A 236 -0.52 14.54 -3.28
C ALA A 236 -1.22 15.10 -4.53
N PRO A 237 -1.88 16.26 -4.44
CA PRO A 237 -2.45 16.94 -5.60
C PRO A 237 -1.36 17.36 -6.60
N GLY A 238 -1.65 17.26 -7.90
CA GLY A 238 -0.74 17.67 -8.97
C GLY A 238 -0.90 16.84 -10.26
N GLN A 239 -0.46 17.38 -11.40
CA GLN A 239 -0.43 16.66 -12.68
C GLN A 239 0.88 15.88 -12.85
N GLY A 240 0.81 14.66 -13.40
CA GLY A 240 1.97 13.97 -14.00
C GLY A 240 2.44 12.67 -13.35
N GLN A 241 2.63 12.61 -12.02
CA GLN A 241 3.16 11.42 -11.33
C GLN A 241 2.57 11.26 -9.92
N SER A 242 2.35 10.00 -9.49
CA SER A 242 1.73 9.65 -8.20
C SER A 242 2.68 9.86 -7.02
N ARG A 243 2.97 11.11 -6.68
CA ARG A 243 3.70 11.48 -5.47
C ARG A 243 2.88 11.16 -4.22
N LEU A 244 3.47 10.46 -3.25
CA LEU A 244 2.86 10.11 -1.97
C LEU A 244 3.46 10.94 -0.83
N VAL A 245 2.60 11.45 0.05
CA VAL A 245 2.96 12.20 1.27
C VAL A 245 2.26 11.62 2.48
N ALA A 246 2.78 11.88 3.68
CA ALA A 246 2.13 11.46 4.92
C ALA A 246 0.92 12.35 5.25
N ALA A 247 -0.23 11.75 5.50
CA ALA A 247 -1.37 12.38 6.15
C ALA A 247 -1.61 11.74 7.52
N GLN A 248 -2.11 12.53 8.47
CA GLN A 248 -2.51 12.03 9.79
C GLN A 248 -3.79 11.18 9.67
N ALA A 249 -3.95 10.20 10.55
CA ALA A 249 -5.19 9.43 10.63
C ALA A 249 -6.40 10.36 10.83
N GLY A 250 -7.48 10.12 10.09
CA GLY A 250 -8.69 10.94 10.13
C GLY A 250 -8.63 12.23 9.30
N ALA A 251 -7.49 12.54 8.67
CA ALA A 251 -7.40 13.64 7.71
C ALA A 251 -8.19 13.31 6.43
N ARG A 252 -8.62 14.36 5.72
CA ARG A 252 -9.22 14.20 4.39
C ARG A 252 -8.22 13.54 3.43
N LEU A 253 -8.70 12.54 2.68
CA LEU A 253 -7.88 11.73 1.77
C LEU A 253 -7.67 12.37 0.37
N SER A 254 -8.29 13.52 0.12
CA SER A 254 -8.12 14.36 -1.06
C SER A 254 -8.28 15.85 -0.70
N ALA A 255 -7.81 16.71 -1.62
CA ALA A 255 -7.70 18.17 -1.49
C ALA A 255 -9.02 18.88 -1.17
#